data_AF-A0AB37KTH5-F1
#
_entry.id   AF-A0AB37KTH5-F1
#
_cell.length_a   1.000
_cell.length_b   1.000
_cell.length_c   1.000
_cell.angle_alpha   90.00
_cell.angle_beta   90.00
_cell.angle_gamma   90.00
#
_symmetry.space_group_name_H-M   'P 1'
#
loop_
_entity.id
_entity.type
_entity.pdbx_description
1 polymer ?
#
loop_
_entity_poly.entity_id
_entity_poly.type
_entity_poly.pdbx_seq_one_letter_code
_entity_poly.pdbx_strand_id
1 'polypeptide(L)'
;MKMKKVMTLCLATVVGMGVLSGCGSTKSEFKQYAKCAEVSDYDGVEYVPASREVTQDKIDEKIDSFCTDNNIETKDYDSAIKDGDDVNINYVETINGQEKNKNDDEAGTSVVIGKDALAPGLDDQMIGLKPGTEKKITITYPDDYSDTTVAGMEAVFDIKINYIKITTTPEYTDDLVKSATDGKYTTTEDYTKYLTDELQKDTDKTADSTDRANVLKAIKEKTTFNQYPEGEIDSYVKSVMDNIESSASQYGIGVPTFLQYFYGYTDESAFVSYLQSTVESVMQEKIVVSSIALEKNLVANDKETDAYKQKLMDDNEVDEDTINSKYSASDLKFYATEEKVLDYLMGTAVQVDSTEASSEDASEDGSTEAESTESTTEAASEAE
;
A
#
# COMPACT_ATOMS: atom_id res chain seq x y z
N MET A 1 1.81 -14.88 -5.71
CA MET A 1 2.03 -13.59 -6.39
C MET A 1 0.75 -12.81 -6.77
N LYS A 2 -0.47 -13.28 -6.44
CA LYS A 2 -1.74 -12.58 -6.79
C LYS A 2 -2.19 -11.47 -5.81
N MET A 3 -1.56 -11.33 -4.65
CA MET A 3 -1.95 -10.36 -3.62
C MET A 3 -1.50 -8.92 -3.89
N LYS A 4 -0.50 -8.69 -4.75
CA LYS A 4 0.09 -7.35 -4.95
C LYS A 4 -0.70 -6.43 -5.90
N LYS A 5 -1.63 -6.95 -6.71
CA LYS A 5 -2.44 -6.13 -7.64
C LYS A 5 -3.68 -5.48 -7.01
N VAL A 6 -4.01 -5.85 -5.77
CA VAL A 6 -5.19 -5.30 -5.06
C VAL A 6 -4.90 -3.91 -4.45
N MET A 7 -3.64 -3.46 -4.45
CA MET A 7 -3.21 -2.27 -3.72
C MET A 7 -3.29 -0.95 -4.52
N THR A 8 -3.54 -0.99 -5.83
CA THR A 8 -3.72 0.22 -6.66
C THR A 8 -5.08 0.89 -6.45
N LEU A 9 -6.01 0.22 -5.77
CA LEU A 9 -7.32 0.74 -5.43
C LEU A 9 -7.30 1.63 -4.17
N CYS A 10 -6.22 2.33 -3.84
CA CYS A 10 -6.06 3.03 -2.55
C CYS A 10 -6.17 4.56 -2.57
N LEU A 11 -6.34 5.22 -3.72
CA LEU A 11 -6.63 6.67 -3.74
C LEU A 11 -8.13 7.00 -3.71
N ALA A 12 -9.02 6.03 -3.96
CA ALA A 12 -10.47 6.24 -3.93
C ALA A 12 -11.23 5.39 -2.87
N THR A 13 -10.58 4.43 -2.19
CA THR A 13 -11.29 3.50 -1.28
C THR A 13 -11.44 3.94 0.17
N VAL A 14 -10.80 5.03 0.61
CA VAL A 14 -10.91 5.44 2.03
C VAL A 14 -12.15 6.30 2.31
N VAL A 15 -12.89 6.77 1.29
CA VAL A 15 -14.06 7.66 1.50
C VAL A 15 -15.36 7.16 0.84
N GLY A 16 -15.32 6.03 0.14
CA GLY A 16 -16.46 5.47 -0.60
C GLY A 16 -17.49 4.69 0.23
N MET A 17 -17.44 4.73 1.56
CA MET A 17 -18.49 4.10 2.39
C MET A 17 -19.50 5.15 2.86
N GLY A 18 -20.57 5.32 2.07
CA GLY A 18 -21.90 5.54 2.66
C GLY A 18 -22.48 6.95 2.69
N VAL A 19 -22.03 7.90 1.87
CA VAL A 19 -22.56 9.29 1.91
C VAL A 19 -23.80 9.52 1.01
N LEU A 20 -24.52 8.46 0.59
CA LEU A 20 -25.73 8.63 -0.23
C LEU A 20 -26.82 7.63 0.17
N SER A 21 -27.42 7.85 1.35
CA SER A 21 -28.72 7.24 1.71
C SER A 21 -29.89 8.12 1.27
N GLY A 22 -29.77 8.80 0.12
CA GLY A 22 -30.82 9.61 -0.47
C GLY A 22 -31.60 8.82 -1.51
N CYS A 23 -32.80 8.35 -1.18
CA CYS A 23 -33.71 7.71 -2.14
C CYS A 23 -34.30 8.77 -3.10
N GLY A 24 -33.48 9.29 -4.00
CA GLY A 24 -33.85 10.25 -5.05
C GLY A 24 -33.59 9.68 -6.44
N SER A 25 -34.30 10.17 -7.46
CA SER A 25 -33.98 9.80 -8.85
C SER A 25 -32.56 10.28 -9.22
N THR A 26 -31.78 9.51 -9.98
CA THR A 26 -30.38 9.82 -10.35
C THR A 26 -30.09 11.24 -10.85
N LYS A 27 -30.94 11.84 -11.72
CA LYS A 27 -30.80 13.26 -12.12
C LYS A 27 -31.02 14.26 -10.98
N SER A 28 -31.66 13.85 -9.91
CA SER A 28 -31.85 14.65 -8.69
C SER A 28 -30.59 14.72 -7.85
N GLU A 29 -29.75 13.68 -7.86
CA GLU A 29 -28.50 13.61 -7.08
C GLU A 29 -27.45 14.57 -7.66
N PHE A 30 -27.17 14.50 -8.96
CA PHE A 30 -26.26 15.48 -9.60
C PHE A 30 -26.74 16.93 -9.42
N LYS A 31 -28.07 17.16 -9.46
CA LYS A 31 -28.64 18.49 -9.21
C LYS A 31 -28.53 18.94 -7.75
N GLN A 32 -28.38 18.03 -6.80
CA GLN A 32 -28.18 18.38 -5.40
C GLN A 32 -26.77 18.94 -5.22
N TYR A 33 -25.76 18.24 -5.74
CA TYR A 33 -24.37 18.70 -5.72
C TYR A 33 -24.15 19.96 -6.55
N ALA A 34 -24.67 20.04 -7.77
CA ALA A 34 -24.46 21.20 -8.64
C ALA A 34 -25.09 22.51 -8.11
N LYS A 35 -25.94 22.46 -7.08
CA LYS A 35 -26.49 23.67 -6.42
C LYS A 35 -25.58 24.21 -5.31
N CYS A 36 -24.53 23.49 -4.96
CA CYS A 36 -23.66 23.82 -3.83
C CYS A 36 -22.55 24.82 -4.18
N ALA A 37 -22.17 24.89 -5.46
CA ALA A 37 -21.22 25.89 -5.97
C ALA A 37 -21.54 26.24 -7.43
N GLU A 38 -21.14 27.46 -7.83
CA GLU A 38 -21.05 27.84 -9.23
C GLU A 38 -19.66 27.44 -9.72
N VAL A 39 -19.60 26.61 -10.76
CA VAL A 39 -18.36 26.07 -11.32
C VAL A 39 -18.21 26.65 -12.72
N SER A 40 -17.25 27.55 -12.90
CA SER A 40 -16.93 28.22 -14.17
C SER A 40 -15.47 28.00 -14.55
N ASP A 41 -15.08 28.49 -15.73
CA ASP A 41 -13.67 28.60 -16.16
C ASP A 41 -12.88 27.27 -16.10
N TYR A 42 -13.58 26.15 -16.29
CA TYR A 42 -13.00 24.80 -16.30
C TYR A 42 -12.52 24.35 -17.69
N ASP A 43 -12.88 25.10 -18.76
CA ASP A 43 -12.34 24.88 -20.10
C ASP A 43 -10.99 25.58 -20.23
N GLY A 44 -9.97 24.89 -20.74
CA GLY A 44 -8.63 25.48 -20.89
C GLY A 44 -7.81 25.52 -19.59
N VAL A 45 -8.21 24.76 -18.56
CA VAL A 45 -7.49 24.72 -17.28
C VAL A 45 -6.06 24.24 -17.50
N GLU A 46 -5.13 24.99 -16.93
CA GLU A 46 -3.73 24.67 -16.94
C GLU A 46 -3.39 23.60 -15.89
N TYR A 47 -2.53 22.65 -16.26
CA TYR A 47 -1.99 21.66 -15.33
C TYR A 47 -0.56 21.31 -15.69
N VAL A 48 0.21 20.89 -14.68
CA VAL A 48 1.54 20.33 -14.88
C VAL A 48 1.41 18.83 -15.17
N PRO A 49 1.89 18.34 -16.32
CA PRO A 49 1.79 16.93 -16.65
C PRO A 49 2.73 16.08 -15.79
N ALA A 50 2.24 14.92 -15.36
CA ALA A 50 3.03 13.90 -14.71
C ALA A 50 4.04 13.29 -15.69
N SER A 51 5.23 12.97 -15.17
CA SER A 51 6.28 12.35 -15.98
C SER A 51 5.83 10.98 -16.49
N ARG A 52 6.09 10.74 -17.78
CA ARG A 52 5.88 9.46 -18.47
C ARG A 52 7.19 8.70 -18.70
N GLU A 53 8.27 9.13 -18.06
CA GLU A 53 9.60 8.56 -18.27
C GLU A 53 9.80 7.27 -17.45
N VAL A 54 10.20 6.22 -18.15
CA VAL A 54 10.77 5.01 -17.54
C VAL A 54 12.28 5.16 -17.49
N THR A 55 12.82 5.26 -16.28
CA THR A 55 14.26 5.37 -16.04
C THR A 55 14.93 4.00 -16.12
N GLN A 56 16.23 3.98 -16.41
CA GLN A 56 17.02 2.75 -16.40
C GLN A 56 16.98 2.07 -15.02
N ASP A 57 17.05 2.85 -13.93
CA ASP A 57 16.98 2.31 -12.56
C ASP A 57 15.71 1.47 -12.32
N LYS A 58 14.54 1.89 -12.84
CA LYS A 58 13.30 1.13 -12.72
C LYS A 58 13.34 -0.18 -13.51
N ILE A 59 14.03 -0.18 -14.66
CA ILE A 59 14.21 -1.38 -15.48
C ILE A 59 15.14 -2.35 -14.75
N ASP A 60 16.24 -1.84 -14.20
CA ASP A 60 17.21 -2.61 -13.44
C ASP A 60 16.57 -3.23 -12.18
N GLU A 61 15.73 -2.49 -11.45
CA GLU A 61 14.94 -3.02 -10.33
C GLU A 61 14.03 -4.19 -10.75
N LYS A 62 13.42 -4.15 -11.94
CA LYS A 62 12.61 -5.26 -12.45
C LYS A 62 13.47 -6.46 -12.81
N ILE A 63 14.66 -6.24 -13.37
CA ILE A 63 15.62 -7.29 -13.69
C ILE A 63 16.14 -7.95 -12.40
N ASP A 64 16.47 -7.17 -11.38
CA ASP A 64 16.93 -7.66 -10.08
C ASP A 64 15.84 -8.45 -9.37
N SER A 65 14.59 -7.96 -9.40
CA SER A 65 13.44 -8.69 -8.89
C SER A 65 13.24 -10.01 -9.65
N PHE A 66 13.39 -10.00 -10.98
CA PHE A 66 13.28 -11.21 -11.79
C PHE A 66 14.36 -12.24 -11.42
N CYS A 67 15.61 -11.81 -11.23
CA CYS A 67 16.69 -12.71 -10.81
C CYS A 67 16.44 -13.26 -9.40
N THR A 68 15.99 -12.40 -8.47
CA THR A 68 15.66 -12.79 -7.09
C THR A 68 14.50 -13.78 -7.03
N ASP A 69 13.46 -13.57 -7.83
CA ASP A 69 12.32 -14.49 -7.94
C ASP A 69 12.72 -15.87 -8.51
N ASN A 70 13.87 -15.95 -9.19
CA ASN A 70 14.46 -17.16 -9.72
C ASN A 70 15.68 -17.66 -8.93
N ASN A 71 15.78 -17.27 -7.65
CA ASN A 71 16.78 -17.79 -6.74
C ASN A 71 16.84 -19.34 -6.76
N ILE A 72 18.06 -19.87 -6.80
CA ILE A 72 18.32 -21.30 -6.74
C ILE A 72 18.71 -21.65 -5.32
N GLU A 73 17.94 -22.55 -4.71
CA GLU A 73 18.28 -23.12 -3.41
C GLU A 73 19.03 -24.43 -3.59
N THR A 74 20.19 -24.53 -2.93
CA THR A 74 20.99 -25.74 -2.88
C THR A 74 21.30 -26.12 -1.43
N LYS A 75 21.72 -27.36 -1.22
CA LYS A 75 22.01 -27.90 0.11
C LYS A 75 23.50 -28.18 0.22
N ASP A 76 24.16 -27.53 1.17
CA ASP A 76 25.54 -27.79 1.54
C ASP A 76 25.57 -28.77 2.73
N TYR A 77 26.30 -29.86 2.55
CA TYR A 77 26.47 -30.94 3.54
C TYR A 77 27.87 -31.01 4.14
N ASP A 78 28.80 -30.14 3.71
CA ASP A 78 30.23 -30.25 3.98
C ASP A 78 30.78 -29.09 4.79
N SER A 79 30.24 -27.88 4.61
CA SER A 79 30.70 -26.68 5.30
C SER A 79 30.36 -26.69 6.78
N ALA A 80 31.17 -25.96 7.56
CA ALA A 80 30.86 -25.67 8.95
C ALA A 80 29.96 -24.43 9.02
N ILE A 81 28.96 -24.49 9.89
CA ILE A 81 27.98 -23.42 10.13
C ILE A 81 28.70 -22.14 10.57
N LYS A 82 28.25 -21.01 10.04
CA LYS A 82 28.65 -19.66 10.43
C LYS A 82 27.44 -18.83 10.84
N ASP A 83 27.72 -17.72 11.52
CA ASP A 83 26.72 -16.69 11.75
C ASP A 83 26.12 -16.20 10.43
N GLY A 84 24.80 -16.09 10.37
CA GLY A 84 24.04 -15.71 9.17
C GLY A 84 23.67 -16.85 8.22
N ASP A 85 24.18 -18.08 8.40
CA ASP A 85 23.79 -19.22 7.56
C ASP A 85 22.32 -19.60 7.83
N ASP A 86 21.56 -19.97 6.78
CA ASP A 86 20.26 -20.62 6.90
C ASP A 86 20.48 -22.13 7.02
N VAL A 87 20.16 -22.71 8.17
CA VAL A 87 20.45 -24.11 8.48
C VAL A 87 19.16 -24.87 8.69
N ASN A 88 19.00 -25.99 7.99
CA ASN A 88 17.90 -26.91 8.22
C ASN A 88 18.28 -27.89 9.35
N ILE A 89 17.45 -27.94 10.38
CA ILE A 89 17.67 -28.79 11.55
C ILE A 89 16.42 -29.57 11.93
N ASN A 90 16.63 -30.67 12.63
CA ASN A 90 15.62 -31.25 13.52
C ASN A 90 16.00 -30.96 14.97
N TYR A 91 15.00 -30.80 15.82
CA TYR A 91 15.23 -30.57 17.24
C TYR A 91 14.16 -31.19 18.12
N VAL A 92 14.54 -31.54 19.34
CA VAL A 92 13.64 -31.83 20.46
C VAL A 92 14.11 -31.03 21.66
N GLU A 93 13.24 -30.17 22.18
CA GLU A 93 13.47 -29.40 23.40
C GLU A 93 12.86 -30.14 24.60
N THR A 94 13.66 -30.30 25.64
CA THR A 94 13.26 -30.89 26.92
C THR A 94 13.59 -29.94 28.07
N ILE A 95 12.61 -29.68 28.94
CA ILE A 95 12.78 -28.92 30.19
C ILE A 95 12.35 -29.81 31.35
N ASN A 96 13.19 -29.95 32.38
CA ASN A 96 12.92 -30.82 33.54
C ASN A 96 12.55 -32.26 33.15
N GLY A 97 13.14 -32.78 32.08
CA GLY A 97 12.88 -34.13 31.57
C GLY A 97 11.55 -34.31 30.82
N GLN A 98 10.81 -33.22 30.56
CA GLN A 98 9.59 -33.24 29.75
C GLN A 98 9.81 -32.53 28.41
N GLU A 99 9.39 -33.15 27.32
CA GLU A 99 9.37 -32.54 25.99
C GLU A 99 8.44 -31.31 25.98
N LYS A 100 8.92 -30.20 25.44
CA LYS A 100 8.19 -28.93 25.35
C LYS A 100 7.88 -28.52 23.92
N ASN A 101 8.85 -28.69 23.04
CA ASN A 101 8.76 -28.35 21.63
C ASN A 101 9.62 -29.31 20.81
N LYS A 102 9.19 -29.61 19.59
CA LYS A 102 10.02 -30.38 18.66
C LYS A 102 9.65 -30.12 17.22
N ASN A 103 10.64 -30.27 16.36
CA ASN A 103 10.42 -30.62 14.97
C ASN A 103 11.40 -31.74 14.57
N ASP A 104 10.94 -32.98 14.65
CA ASP A 104 11.66 -34.19 14.29
C ASP A 104 11.16 -34.82 12.98
N ASP A 105 10.38 -34.07 12.18
CA ASP A 105 9.85 -34.55 10.91
C ASP A 105 10.91 -34.56 9.78
N GLU A 106 10.59 -35.20 8.66
CA GLU A 106 11.52 -35.30 7.52
C GLU A 106 11.79 -33.95 6.83
N ALA A 107 10.93 -32.95 7.00
CA ALA A 107 11.09 -31.63 6.40
C ALA A 107 12.07 -30.75 7.20
N GLY A 108 12.12 -30.95 8.52
CA GLY A 108 12.90 -30.14 9.45
C GLY A 108 12.45 -28.68 9.52
N THR A 109 13.21 -27.86 10.22
CA THR A 109 13.01 -26.42 10.34
C THR A 109 14.23 -25.68 9.81
N SER A 110 14.03 -24.68 8.95
CA SER A 110 15.08 -23.73 8.54
C SER A 110 15.22 -22.63 9.60
N VAL A 111 16.45 -22.41 10.05
CA VAL A 111 16.81 -21.40 11.07
C VAL A 111 18.00 -20.60 10.56
N VAL A 112 17.86 -19.27 10.51
CA VAL A 112 18.99 -18.38 10.24
C VAL A 112 19.78 -18.21 11.54
N ILE A 113 21.02 -18.68 11.54
CA ILE A 113 21.90 -18.67 12.70
C ILE A 113 22.30 -17.22 13.04
N GLY A 114 22.29 -16.88 14.34
CA GLY A 114 22.56 -15.54 14.86
C GLY A 114 21.30 -14.70 15.06
N LYS A 115 20.11 -15.31 14.95
CA LYS A 115 18.82 -14.63 15.17
C LYS A 115 18.11 -15.09 16.43
N ASP A 116 18.64 -16.11 17.12
CA ASP A 116 18.04 -16.71 18.32
C ASP A 116 16.58 -17.13 18.08
N ALA A 117 16.28 -17.60 16.87
CA ALA A 117 14.89 -17.84 16.43
C ALA A 117 14.20 -18.96 17.20
N LEU A 118 14.97 -19.90 17.77
CA LEU A 118 14.45 -21.00 18.59
C LEU A 118 14.63 -20.76 20.08
N ALA A 119 15.85 -20.43 20.52
CA ALA A 119 16.14 -20.09 21.90
C ALA A 119 17.42 -19.24 21.99
N PRO A 120 17.47 -18.24 22.90
CA PRO A 120 18.66 -17.44 23.12
C PRO A 120 19.90 -18.28 23.44
N GLY A 121 20.99 -18.05 22.70
CA GLY A 121 22.28 -18.72 22.91
C GLY A 121 22.37 -20.16 22.39
N LEU A 122 21.34 -20.64 21.69
CA LEU A 122 21.38 -21.91 20.96
C LEU A 122 22.28 -21.80 19.71
N ASP A 123 22.11 -20.73 18.95
CA ASP A 123 22.76 -20.49 17.66
C ASP A 123 24.30 -20.50 17.78
N ASP A 124 24.85 -19.83 18.81
CA ASP A 124 26.29 -19.78 19.11
C ASP A 124 26.91 -21.17 19.30
N GLN A 125 26.15 -22.10 19.88
CA GLN A 125 26.62 -23.46 20.15
C GLN A 125 26.55 -24.37 18.90
N MET A 126 25.89 -23.90 17.84
CA MET A 126 25.81 -24.55 16.54
C MET A 126 26.88 -24.06 15.57
N ILE A 127 27.43 -22.86 15.77
CA ILE A 127 28.54 -22.33 14.94
C ILE A 127 29.72 -23.31 14.96
N GLY A 128 30.28 -23.58 13.77
CA GLY A 128 31.37 -24.51 13.56
C GLY A 128 30.96 -25.98 13.46
N LEU A 129 29.72 -26.34 13.79
CA LEU A 129 29.20 -27.69 13.56
C LEU A 129 28.95 -27.92 12.07
N LYS A 130 28.92 -29.19 11.65
CA LYS A 130 28.69 -29.59 10.26
C LYS A 130 27.39 -30.36 10.11
N PRO A 131 26.78 -30.36 8.91
CA PRO A 131 25.68 -31.26 8.58
C PRO A 131 25.97 -32.73 8.92
N GLY A 132 24.93 -33.45 9.34
CA GLY A 132 24.99 -34.79 9.90
C GLY A 132 25.37 -34.85 11.40
N THR A 133 25.72 -33.72 12.02
CA THR A 133 26.00 -33.70 13.46
C THR A 133 24.71 -33.78 14.27
N GLU A 134 24.66 -34.72 15.20
CA GLU A 134 23.68 -34.77 16.28
C GLU A 134 24.36 -34.30 17.57
N LYS A 135 23.80 -33.28 18.24
CA LYS A 135 24.39 -32.69 19.43
C LYS A 135 23.30 -32.32 20.43
N LYS A 136 23.56 -32.68 21.69
CA LYS A 136 22.81 -32.19 22.84
C LYS A 136 23.39 -30.84 23.26
N ILE A 137 22.56 -29.81 23.23
CA ILE A 137 22.92 -28.45 23.63
C ILE A 137 22.07 -28.08 24.84
N THR A 138 22.73 -27.63 25.91
CA THR A 138 22.06 -27.13 27.11
C THR A 138 22.14 -25.61 27.11
N ILE A 139 21.00 -24.96 27.34
CA ILE A 139 20.88 -23.51 27.53
C ILE A 139 20.07 -23.23 28.79
N THR A 140 20.23 -22.04 29.35
CA THR A 140 19.39 -21.53 30.43
C THR A 140 18.64 -20.33 29.91
N TYR A 141 17.31 -20.37 29.94
CA TYR A 141 16.51 -19.22 29.57
C TYR A 141 16.81 -18.04 30.50
N PRO A 142 16.92 -16.81 29.98
CA PRO A 142 17.09 -15.62 30.82
C PRO A 142 15.99 -15.51 31.89
N ASP A 143 16.33 -14.92 33.05
CA ASP A 143 15.37 -14.70 34.13
C ASP A 143 14.21 -13.77 33.73
N ASP A 144 14.45 -12.89 32.75
CA ASP A 144 13.49 -11.93 32.19
C ASP A 144 12.85 -12.42 30.87
N TYR A 145 12.95 -13.71 30.55
CA TYR A 145 12.36 -14.26 29.33
C TYR A 145 10.83 -14.08 29.31
N SER A 146 10.32 -13.65 28.15
CA SER A 146 8.90 -13.28 27.97
C SER A 146 7.92 -14.40 28.34
N ASP A 147 8.30 -15.66 28.11
CA ASP A 147 7.57 -16.81 28.64
C ASP A 147 8.03 -17.13 30.06
N THR A 148 7.29 -16.58 31.03
CA THR A 148 7.49 -16.78 32.46
C THR A 148 7.42 -18.25 32.92
N THR A 149 6.91 -19.17 32.09
CA THR A 149 6.83 -20.60 32.44
C THR A 149 8.15 -21.34 32.26
N VAL A 150 9.08 -20.77 31.48
CA VAL A 150 10.41 -21.33 31.21
C VAL A 150 11.55 -20.39 31.60
N ALA A 151 11.26 -19.14 31.97
CA ALA A 151 12.26 -18.18 32.44
C ALA A 151 13.12 -18.74 33.59
N GLY A 152 14.44 -18.55 33.49
CA GLY A 152 15.42 -19.08 34.44
C GLY A 152 15.58 -20.61 34.44
N MET A 153 14.81 -21.35 33.62
CA MET A 153 14.90 -22.80 33.54
C MET A 153 15.98 -23.25 32.57
N GLU A 154 16.60 -24.39 32.90
CA GLU A 154 17.50 -25.10 32.00
C GLU A 154 16.69 -25.90 30.97
N ALA A 155 17.02 -25.72 29.70
CA ALA A 155 16.47 -26.45 28.57
C ALA A 155 17.57 -27.23 27.85
N VAL A 156 17.21 -28.43 27.40
CA VAL A 156 18.08 -29.33 26.66
C VAL A 156 17.51 -29.52 25.27
N PHE A 157 18.29 -29.12 24.27
CA PHE A 157 17.99 -29.29 22.86
C PHE A 157 18.78 -30.46 22.30
N ASP A 158 18.08 -31.50 21.88
CA ASP A 158 18.64 -32.55 21.04
C ASP A 158 18.53 -32.10 19.57
N ILE A 159 19.61 -31.54 19.02
CA ILE A 159 19.68 -30.99 17.66
C ILE A 159 20.32 -31.98 16.69
N LYS A 160 19.73 -32.11 15.50
CA LYS A 160 20.36 -32.72 14.33
C LYS A 160 20.46 -31.70 13.21
N ILE A 161 21.67 -31.49 12.71
CA ILE A 161 21.90 -30.59 11.56
C ILE A 161 21.74 -31.40 10.28
N ASN A 162 20.80 -31.01 9.43
CA ASN A 162 20.53 -31.72 8.19
C ASN A 162 21.38 -31.21 7.02
N TYR A 163 21.38 -29.90 6.79
CA TYR A 163 22.17 -29.21 5.77
C TYR A 163 22.16 -27.69 6.01
N ILE A 164 23.11 -27.00 5.40
CA ILE A 164 23.08 -25.53 5.25
C ILE A 164 22.40 -25.23 3.92
N LYS A 165 21.35 -24.40 3.93
CA LYS A 165 20.64 -23.95 2.73
C LYS A 165 21.41 -22.77 2.14
N ILE A 166 21.82 -22.92 0.89
CA ILE A 166 22.50 -21.87 0.13
C ILE A 166 21.54 -21.34 -0.93
N THR A 167 21.16 -20.08 -0.81
CA THR A 167 20.36 -19.37 -1.81
C THR A 167 21.30 -18.56 -2.69
N THR A 168 21.30 -18.85 -4.00
CA THR A 168 22.10 -18.11 -4.99
C THR A 168 21.16 -17.43 -5.98
N THR A 169 21.32 -16.13 -6.14
CA THR A 169 20.63 -15.36 -7.19
C THR A 169 21.36 -15.58 -8.52
N PRO A 170 20.69 -16.14 -9.54
CA PRO A 170 21.32 -16.32 -10.85
C PRO A 170 21.58 -14.97 -11.52
N GLU A 171 22.63 -14.90 -12.34
CA GLU A 171 22.90 -13.73 -13.17
C GLU A 171 21.85 -13.59 -14.28
N TYR A 172 21.53 -12.35 -14.66
CA TYR A 172 20.62 -12.04 -15.75
C TYR A 172 21.22 -12.44 -17.10
N THR A 173 20.85 -13.61 -17.59
CA THR A 173 21.40 -14.25 -18.80
C THR A 173 20.28 -14.79 -19.68
N ASP A 174 20.59 -15.02 -20.97
CA ASP A 174 19.63 -15.58 -21.93
C ASP A 174 19.10 -16.95 -21.49
N ASP A 175 19.96 -17.77 -20.87
CA ASP A 175 19.58 -19.09 -20.35
C ASP A 175 18.61 -18.97 -19.15
N LEU A 176 18.86 -18.03 -18.23
CA LEU A 176 17.94 -17.73 -17.14
C LEU A 176 16.58 -17.29 -17.69
N VAL A 177 16.58 -16.29 -18.57
CA VAL A 177 15.35 -15.76 -19.20
C VAL A 177 14.56 -16.88 -19.89
N LYS A 178 15.24 -17.70 -20.70
CA LYS A 178 14.59 -18.80 -21.42
C LYS A 178 14.00 -19.83 -20.48
N SER A 179 14.71 -20.20 -19.42
CA SER A 179 14.25 -21.21 -18.46
C SER A 179 13.06 -20.70 -17.63
N ALA A 180 13.18 -19.49 -17.05
CA ALA A 180 12.18 -18.90 -16.15
C ALA A 180 10.91 -18.42 -16.86
N THR A 181 10.96 -18.19 -18.18
CA THR A 181 9.81 -17.78 -18.98
C THR A 181 9.22 -18.91 -19.82
N ASP A 182 9.60 -20.16 -19.54
CA ASP A 182 9.20 -21.36 -20.31
C ASP A 182 9.43 -21.21 -21.83
N GLY A 183 10.49 -20.50 -22.20
CA GLY A 183 10.87 -20.21 -23.58
C GLY A 183 10.02 -19.15 -24.30
N LYS A 184 9.15 -18.43 -23.59
CA LYS A 184 8.39 -17.29 -24.14
C LYS A 184 9.33 -16.17 -24.62
N TYR A 185 10.42 -15.94 -23.88
CA TYR A 185 11.51 -15.06 -24.26
C TYR A 185 12.81 -15.85 -24.29
N THR A 186 13.67 -15.60 -25.26
CA THR A 186 14.91 -16.37 -25.45
C THR A 186 16.18 -15.56 -25.24
N THR A 187 16.06 -14.24 -25.16
CA THR A 187 17.19 -13.33 -24.94
C THR A 187 16.86 -12.34 -23.84
N THR A 188 17.88 -11.87 -23.14
CA THR A 188 17.82 -10.76 -22.20
C THR A 188 17.30 -9.49 -22.86
N GLU A 189 17.68 -9.20 -24.11
CA GLU A 189 17.18 -8.05 -24.86
C GLU A 189 15.65 -8.09 -25.05
N ASP A 190 15.11 -9.22 -25.53
CA ASP A 190 13.67 -9.38 -25.72
C ASP A 190 12.89 -9.25 -24.41
N TYR A 191 13.43 -9.79 -23.33
CA TYR A 191 12.78 -9.75 -22.02
C TYR A 191 12.88 -8.37 -21.37
N THR A 192 14.04 -7.69 -21.46
CA THR A 192 14.20 -6.31 -21.01
C THR A 192 13.27 -5.37 -21.78
N LYS A 193 13.10 -5.57 -23.09
CA LYS A 193 12.12 -4.83 -23.89
C LYS A 193 10.69 -5.06 -23.38
N TYR A 194 10.33 -6.31 -23.09
CA TYR A 194 9.02 -6.61 -22.49
C TYR A 194 8.82 -5.93 -21.13
N LEU A 195 9.81 -5.97 -20.24
CA LEU A 195 9.74 -5.29 -18.94
C LEU A 195 9.59 -3.77 -19.11
N THR A 196 10.30 -3.20 -20.08
CA THR A 196 10.20 -1.78 -20.41
C THR A 196 8.81 -1.42 -20.94
N ASP A 197 8.25 -2.21 -21.86
CA ASP A 197 6.92 -1.99 -22.42
C ASP A 197 5.83 -2.07 -21.32
N GLU A 198 5.94 -3.01 -20.38
CA GLU A 198 5.02 -3.12 -19.23
C GLU A 198 5.19 -1.93 -18.26
N LEU A 199 6.42 -1.54 -17.94
CA LEU A 199 6.71 -0.36 -17.12
C LEU A 199 6.17 0.92 -17.76
N GLN A 200 6.30 1.06 -19.08
CA GLN A 200 5.80 2.21 -19.82
C GLN A 200 4.27 2.26 -19.74
N LYS A 201 3.59 1.13 -19.96
CA LYS A 201 2.13 1.04 -19.84
C LYS A 201 1.63 1.43 -18.45
N ASP A 202 2.30 0.95 -17.40
CA ASP A 202 1.95 1.30 -16.01
C ASP A 202 2.24 2.79 -15.74
N THR A 203 3.38 3.29 -16.21
CA THR A 203 3.79 4.70 -16.04
C THR A 203 2.81 5.64 -16.76
N ASP A 204 2.42 5.33 -18.00
CA ASP A 204 1.44 6.10 -18.76
C ASP A 204 0.07 6.10 -18.06
N LYS A 205 -0.41 4.93 -17.58
CA LYS A 205 -1.68 4.83 -16.85
C LYS A 205 -1.67 5.66 -15.57
N THR A 206 -0.57 5.62 -14.82
CA THR A 206 -0.40 6.45 -13.61
C THR A 206 -0.34 7.93 -13.96
N ALA A 207 0.45 8.32 -14.96
CA ALA A 207 0.57 9.71 -15.38
C ALA A 207 -0.78 10.27 -15.87
N ASP A 208 -1.53 9.52 -16.67
CA ASP A 208 -2.87 9.91 -17.13
C ASP A 208 -3.83 10.13 -15.96
N SER A 209 -3.75 9.27 -14.94
CA SER A 209 -4.59 9.38 -13.74
C SER A 209 -4.18 10.58 -12.88
N THR A 210 -2.88 10.84 -12.75
CA THR A 210 -2.35 12.03 -12.06
C THR A 210 -2.71 13.32 -12.79
N ASP A 211 -2.62 13.34 -14.12
CA ASP A 211 -2.99 14.51 -14.93
C ASP A 211 -4.47 14.86 -14.76
N ARG A 212 -5.35 13.85 -14.82
CA ARG A 212 -6.79 14.01 -14.56
C ARG A 212 -7.06 14.55 -13.16
N ALA A 213 -6.35 14.02 -12.15
CA ALA A 213 -6.46 14.49 -10.78
C ALA A 213 -5.97 15.94 -10.63
N ASN A 214 -4.88 16.32 -11.32
CA ASN A 214 -4.34 17.68 -11.31
C ASN A 214 -5.31 18.67 -11.96
N VAL A 215 -5.91 18.32 -13.10
CA VAL A 215 -6.93 19.17 -13.75
C VAL A 215 -8.14 19.36 -12.83
N LEU A 216 -8.65 18.29 -12.24
CA LEU A 216 -9.78 18.38 -11.31
C LEU A 216 -9.41 19.21 -10.07
N LYS A 217 -8.21 19.03 -9.52
CA LYS A 217 -7.68 19.82 -8.40
C LYS A 217 -7.63 21.31 -8.76
N ALA A 218 -7.07 21.68 -9.90
CA ALA A 218 -6.98 23.07 -10.34
C ALA A 218 -8.37 23.72 -10.48
N ILE A 219 -9.39 22.97 -10.93
CA ILE A 219 -10.77 23.46 -10.97
C ILE A 219 -11.32 23.64 -9.55
N LYS A 220 -11.08 22.69 -8.64
CA LYS A 220 -11.50 22.81 -7.24
C LYS A 220 -10.88 24.04 -6.57
N GLU A 221 -9.61 24.32 -6.79
CA GLU A 221 -8.91 25.47 -6.21
C GLU A 221 -9.45 26.82 -6.72
N LYS A 222 -9.93 26.88 -7.96
CA LYS A 222 -10.59 28.07 -8.54
C LYS A 222 -12.07 28.19 -8.17
N THR A 223 -12.67 27.15 -7.58
CA THR A 223 -14.09 27.11 -7.26
C THR A 223 -14.35 27.56 -5.83
N THR A 224 -15.28 28.50 -5.65
CA THR A 224 -15.77 28.86 -4.30
C THR A 224 -16.91 27.93 -3.89
N PHE A 225 -16.67 27.09 -2.90
CA PHE A 225 -17.68 26.18 -2.33
C PHE A 225 -18.47 26.89 -1.23
N ASN A 226 -19.69 27.30 -1.55
CA ASN A 226 -20.52 28.09 -0.63
C ASN A 226 -21.23 27.24 0.43
N GLN A 227 -21.50 25.98 0.11
CA GLN A 227 -22.21 25.04 0.95
C GLN A 227 -21.92 23.61 0.49
N TYR A 228 -22.26 22.64 1.33
CA TYR A 228 -22.31 21.23 0.98
C TYR A 228 -23.75 20.73 1.16
N PRO A 229 -24.13 19.58 0.59
CA PRO A 229 -25.44 19.00 0.89
C PRO A 229 -25.59 18.79 2.40
N GLU A 230 -26.74 19.25 2.93
CA GLU A 230 -26.96 19.36 4.37
C GLU A 230 -26.81 18.01 5.09
N GLY A 231 -25.97 17.98 6.13
CA GLY A 231 -25.78 16.83 7.00
C GLY A 231 -24.92 15.69 6.45
N GLU A 232 -24.42 15.75 5.20
CA GLU A 232 -23.59 14.67 4.64
C GLU A 232 -22.24 14.54 5.36
N ILE A 233 -21.57 15.67 5.61
CA ILE A 233 -20.26 15.70 6.29
C ILE A 233 -20.41 15.14 7.71
N ASP A 234 -21.36 15.69 8.47
CA ASP A 234 -21.60 15.29 9.86
C ASP A 234 -22.02 13.82 9.96
N SER A 235 -22.87 13.34 9.04
CA SER A 235 -23.32 11.95 9.03
C SER A 235 -22.17 10.99 8.74
N TYR A 236 -21.28 11.34 7.81
CA TYR A 236 -20.10 10.54 7.51
C TYR A 236 -19.14 10.46 8.71
N VAL A 237 -18.76 11.62 9.26
CA VAL A 237 -17.88 11.69 10.43
C VAL A 237 -18.46 10.89 11.58
N LYS A 238 -19.76 11.07 11.88
CA LYS A 238 -20.44 10.32 12.93
C LYS A 238 -20.40 8.81 12.66
N SER A 239 -20.69 8.37 11.43
CA SER A 239 -20.68 6.93 11.10
C SER A 239 -19.30 6.30 11.29
N VAL A 240 -18.24 7.00 10.90
CA VAL A 240 -16.86 6.51 11.10
C VAL A 240 -16.52 6.46 12.58
N MET A 241 -16.85 7.50 13.35
CA MET A 241 -16.60 7.55 14.79
C MET A 241 -17.40 6.49 15.57
N ASP A 242 -18.66 6.27 15.23
CA ASP A 242 -19.49 5.20 15.82
C ASP A 242 -18.87 3.81 15.55
N ASN A 243 -18.32 3.60 14.35
CA ASN A 243 -17.66 2.33 14.00
C ASN A 243 -16.35 2.12 14.78
N ILE A 244 -15.58 3.20 14.96
CA ILE A 244 -14.36 3.20 15.78
C ILE A 244 -14.70 2.91 17.24
N GLU A 245 -15.75 3.52 17.79
CA GLU A 245 -16.22 3.26 19.16
C GLU A 245 -16.63 1.79 19.34
N SER A 246 -17.37 1.23 18.38
CA SER A 246 -17.74 -0.18 18.37
C SER A 246 -16.51 -1.09 18.30
N SER A 247 -15.54 -0.76 17.45
CA SER A 247 -14.31 -1.54 17.28
C SER A 247 -13.45 -1.47 18.55
N ALA A 248 -13.21 -0.28 19.09
CA ALA A 248 -12.46 -0.09 20.34
C ALA A 248 -13.07 -0.91 21.49
N SER A 249 -14.41 -0.92 21.59
CA SER A 249 -15.15 -1.72 22.57
C SER A 249 -14.93 -3.24 22.38
N GLN A 250 -14.88 -3.74 21.14
CA GLN A 250 -14.58 -5.15 20.85
C GLN A 250 -13.16 -5.55 21.26
N TYR A 251 -12.20 -4.64 21.11
CA TYR A 251 -10.82 -4.83 21.59
C TYR A 251 -10.67 -4.62 23.10
N GLY A 252 -11.71 -4.16 23.80
CA GLY A 252 -11.65 -3.86 25.23
C GLY A 252 -10.78 -2.63 25.56
N ILE A 253 -10.59 -1.73 24.61
CA ILE A 253 -9.76 -0.52 24.75
C ILE A 253 -10.60 0.75 24.55
N GLY A 254 -10.07 1.90 24.98
CA GLY A 254 -10.69 3.20 24.72
C GLY A 254 -10.43 3.70 23.29
N VAL A 255 -11.32 4.56 22.78
CA VAL A 255 -11.18 5.20 21.46
C VAL A 255 -9.81 5.86 21.25
N PRO A 256 -9.24 6.63 22.21
CA PRO A 256 -7.90 7.23 22.01
C PRO A 256 -6.80 6.18 21.81
N THR A 257 -6.85 5.06 22.53
CA THR A 257 -5.89 3.96 22.36
C THR A 257 -6.05 3.29 21.00
N PHE A 258 -7.30 3.10 20.56
CA PHE A 258 -7.60 2.55 19.24
C PHE A 258 -7.09 3.46 18.12
N LEU A 259 -7.38 4.77 18.19
CA LEU A 259 -6.89 5.77 17.25
C LEU A 259 -5.35 5.81 17.21
N GLN A 260 -4.69 5.79 18.36
CA GLN A 260 -3.23 5.79 18.41
C GLN A 260 -2.64 4.54 17.76
N TYR A 261 -3.20 3.36 18.05
CA TYR A 261 -2.66 2.09 17.58
C TYR A 261 -2.90 1.85 16.09
N PHE A 262 -4.09 2.19 15.58
CA PHE A 262 -4.50 1.86 14.21
C PHE A 262 -4.37 3.02 13.22
N TYR A 263 -4.46 4.27 13.71
CA TYR A 263 -4.46 5.46 12.85
C TYR A 263 -3.31 6.43 13.18
N GLY A 264 -2.58 6.23 14.27
CA GLY A 264 -1.50 7.10 14.71
C GLY A 264 -1.96 8.42 15.35
N TYR A 265 -3.26 8.58 15.64
CA TYR A 265 -3.81 9.79 16.24
C TYR A 265 -3.93 9.64 17.76
N THR A 266 -3.30 10.54 18.50
CA THR A 266 -3.46 10.67 19.96
C THR A 266 -4.67 11.52 20.35
N ASP A 267 -5.11 12.39 19.44
CA ASP A 267 -6.20 13.33 19.64
C ASP A 267 -7.36 13.01 18.69
N GLU A 268 -8.52 12.74 19.29
CA GLU A 268 -9.76 12.48 18.57
C GLU A 268 -10.19 13.68 17.72
N SER A 269 -9.94 14.92 18.19
CA SER A 269 -10.35 16.12 17.46
C SER A 269 -9.54 16.33 16.17
N ALA A 270 -8.24 16.01 16.21
CA ALA A 270 -7.39 15.99 15.03
C ALA A 270 -7.85 14.92 14.01
N PHE A 271 -8.26 13.74 14.49
CA PHE A 271 -8.79 12.69 13.62
C PHE A 271 -10.13 13.09 12.99
N VAL A 272 -11.05 13.67 13.77
CA VAL A 272 -12.32 14.21 13.26
C VAL A 272 -12.08 15.31 12.22
N SER A 273 -11.14 16.22 12.45
CA SER A 273 -10.78 17.28 11.51
C SER A 273 -10.22 16.71 10.19
N TYR A 274 -9.43 15.64 10.28
CA TYR A 274 -8.96 14.88 9.12
C TYR A 274 -10.13 14.26 8.34
N LEU A 275 -11.08 13.62 9.03
CA LEU A 275 -12.27 13.04 8.38
C LEU A 275 -13.13 14.12 7.70
N GLN A 276 -13.33 15.26 8.36
CA GLN A 276 -14.06 16.40 7.80
C GLN A 276 -13.39 16.89 6.51
N SER A 277 -12.09 17.20 6.56
CA SER A 277 -11.33 17.68 5.41
C SER A 277 -11.34 16.67 4.26
N THR A 278 -11.26 15.38 4.59
CA THR A 278 -11.31 14.27 3.63
C THR A 278 -12.66 14.22 2.92
N VAL A 279 -13.77 14.27 3.67
CA VAL A 279 -15.09 14.18 3.07
C VAL A 279 -15.48 15.48 2.35
N GLU A 280 -15.01 16.64 2.82
CA GLU A 280 -15.15 17.92 2.11
C GLU A 280 -14.50 17.84 0.73
N SER A 281 -13.27 17.36 0.63
CA SER A 281 -12.58 17.19 -0.67
C SER A 281 -13.37 16.31 -1.64
N VAL A 282 -14.01 15.24 -1.13
CA VAL A 282 -14.90 14.37 -1.93
C VAL A 282 -16.18 15.09 -2.34
N MET A 283 -16.79 15.88 -1.44
CA MET A 283 -17.97 16.66 -1.78
C MET A 283 -17.65 17.73 -2.84
N GLN A 284 -16.51 18.41 -2.72
CA GLN A 284 -16.03 19.38 -3.72
C GLN A 284 -15.89 18.74 -5.10
N GLU A 285 -15.30 17.56 -5.17
CA GLU A 285 -15.21 16.77 -6.40
C GLU A 285 -16.59 16.40 -6.96
N LYS A 286 -17.50 15.88 -6.12
CA LYS A 286 -18.88 15.61 -6.53
C LYS A 286 -19.59 16.85 -7.06
N ILE A 287 -19.37 18.01 -6.45
CA ILE A 287 -19.92 19.30 -6.90
C ILE A 287 -19.37 19.67 -8.28
N VAL A 288 -18.05 19.68 -8.46
CA VAL A 288 -17.40 20.02 -9.73
C VAL A 288 -17.85 19.08 -10.85
N VAL A 289 -17.75 17.77 -10.64
CA VAL A 289 -18.15 16.76 -11.60
C VAL A 289 -19.63 16.90 -11.95
N SER A 290 -20.50 17.09 -10.95
CA SER A 290 -21.94 17.20 -11.20
C SER A 290 -22.32 18.46 -11.97
N SER A 291 -21.69 19.59 -11.66
CA SER A 291 -21.92 20.86 -12.35
C SER A 291 -21.56 20.74 -13.83
N ILE A 292 -20.36 20.26 -14.13
CA ILE A 292 -19.87 20.10 -15.51
C ILE A 292 -20.69 19.04 -16.25
N ALA A 293 -21.00 17.91 -15.59
CA ALA A 293 -21.78 16.84 -16.21
C ALA A 293 -23.19 17.29 -16.63
N LEU A 294 -23.84 18.13 -15.82
CA LEU A 294 -25.15 18.67 -16.15
C LEU A 294 -25.08 19.72 -17.26
N GLU A 295 -24.10 20.62 -17.21
CA GLU A 295 -23.93 21.67 -18.23
C GLU A 295 -23.60 21.09 -19.61
N LYS A 296 -22.64 20.15 -19.66
CA LYS A 296 -22.16 19.53 -20.90
C LYS A 296 -22.95 18.28 -21.31
N ASN A 297 -23.98 17.91 -20.56
CA ASN A 297 -24.82 16.73 -20.80
C ASN A 297 -24.03 15.40 -20.81
N LEU A 298 -23.09 15.26 -19.87
CA LEU A 298 -22.19 14.11 -19.76
C LEU A 298 -22.62 13.05 -18.74
N VAL A 299 -23.74 13.25 -18.03
CA VAL A 299 -24.27 12.25 -17.09
C VAL A 299 -24.39 10.88 -17.76
N ALA A 300 -23.74 9.87 -17.18
CA ALA A 300 -23.71 8.53 -17.72
C ALA A 300 -25.13 7.94 -17.79
N ASN A 301 -25.43 7.25 -18.89
CA ASN A 301 -26.61 6.41 -18.99
C ASN A 301 -26.33 5.00 -18.43
N ASP A 302 -27.36 4.17 -18.37
CA ASP A 302 -27.25 2.86 -17.71
C ASP A 302 -26.28 1.93 -18.46
N LYS A 303 -26.25 1.97 -19.81
CA LYS A 303 -25.30 1.20 -20.61
C LYS A 303 -23.85 1.65 -20.36
N GLU A 304 -23.62 2.94 -20.19
CA GLU A 304 -22.29 3.49 -19.87
C GLU A 304 -21.87 3.11 -18.44
N THR A 305 -22.83 3.08 -17.51
CA THR A 305 -22.61 2.63 -16.13
C THR A 305 -22.24 1.15 -16.08
N ASP A 306 -22.95 0.31 -16.85
CA ASP A 306 -22.64 -1.12 -16.97
C ASP A 306 -21.27 -1.35 -17.62
N ALA A 307 -20.91 -0.55 -18.62
CA ALA A 307 -19.58 -0.61 -19.25
C ALA A 307 -18.47 -0.22 -18.26
N TYR A 308 -18.69 0.82 -17.45
CA TYR A 308 -17.75 1.21 -16.39
C TYR A 308 -17.59 0.11 -15.34
N LYS A 309 -18.70 -0.51 -14.92
CA LYS A 309 -18.68 -1.66 -14.00
C LYS A 309 -17.90 -2.83 -14.58
N GLN A 310 -18.10 -3.17 -15.85
CA GLN A 310 -17.34 -4.21 -16.53
C GLN A 310 -15.84 -3.89 -16.57
N LYS A 311 -15.49 -2.64 -16.90
CA LYS A 311 -14.11 -2.18 -16.86
C LYS A 311 -13.50 -2.35 -15.46
N LEU A 312 -14.22 -2.01 -14.39
CA LEU A 312 -13.75 -2.24 -13.02
C LEU A 312 -13.53 -3.73 -12.70
N MET A 313 -14.41 -4.61 -13.16
CA MET A 313 -14.24 -6.06 -13.00
C MET A 313 -12.99 -6.57 -13.72
N ASP A 314 -12.81 -6.17 -14.97
CA ASP A 314 -11.69 -6.62 -15.82
C ASP A 314 -10.35 -6.09 -15.28
N ASP A 315 -10.27 -4.80 -14.94
CA ASP A 315 -9.04 -4.17 -14.42
C ASP A 315 -8.59 -4.74 -13.09
N ASN A 316 -9.52 -5.22 -12.25
CA ASN A 316 -9.24 -5.73 -10.92
C ASN A 316 -9.28 -7.27 -10.83
N GLU A 317 -9.62 -7.96 -11.92
CA GLU A 317 -9.82 -9.42 -11.96
C GLU A 317 -10.82 -9.92 -10.89
N VAL A 318 -11.93 -9.19 -10.69
CA VAL A 318 -12.97 -9.50 -9.69
C VAL A 318 -14.34 -9.72 -10.33
N ASP A 319 -15.23 -10.40 -9.61
CA ASP A 319 -16.61 -10.61 -10.04
C ASP A 319 -17.54 -9.43 -9.70
N GLU A 320 -18.75 -9.52 -10.25
CA GLU A 320 -19.79 -8.52 -10.07
C GLU A 320 -20.22 -8.37 -8.60
N ASP A 321 -20.27 -9.47 -7.84
CA ASP A 321 -20.64 -9.47 -6.43
C ASP A 321 -19.63 -8.67 -5.61
N THR A 322 -18.34 -8.83 -5.90
CA THR A 322 -17.26 -8.07 -5.27
C THR A 322 -17.41 -6.57 -5.54
N ILE A 323 -17.72 -6.17 -6.78
CA ILE A 323 -17.98 -4.76 -7.12
C ILE A 323 -19.21 -4.23 -6.39
N ASN A 324 -20.34 -4.96 -6.43
CA ASN A 324 -21.59 -4.57 -5.78
C ASN A 324 -21.48 -4.49 -4.25
N SER A 325 -20.55 -5.22 -3.64
CA SER A 325 -20.28 -5.14 -2.20
C SER A 325 -19.57 -3.84 -1.79
N LYS A 326 -18.89 -3.18 -2.74
CA LYS A 326 -18.05 -1.99 -2.52
C LYS A 326 -18.69 -0.71 -3.01
N TYR A 327 -19.51 -0.79 -4.06
CA TYR A 327 -20.08 0.37 -4.72
C TYR A 327 -21.60 0.22 -4.84
N SER A 328 -22.33 1.26 -4.46
CA SER A 328 -23.76 1.34 -4.78
C SER A 328 -23.98 1.61 -6.27
N ALA A 329 -25.20 1.41 -6.75
CA ALA A 329 -25.57 1.77 -8.11
C ALA A 329 -25.41 3.28 -8.39
N SER A 330 -25.61 4.13 -7.37
CA SER A 330 -25.38 5.58 -7.49
C SER A 330 -23.87 5.88 -7.60
N ASP A 331 -23.02 5.21 -6.82
CA ASP A 331 -21.56 5.37 -6.91
C ASP A 331 -21.04 4.98 -8.29
N LEU A 332 -21.44 3.81 -8.80
CA LEU A 332 -21.02 3.37 -10.13
C LEU A 332 -21.44 4.36 -11.23
N LYS A 333 -22.65 4.92 -11.12
CA LYS A 333 -23.13 5.93 -12.08
C LYS A 333 -22.40 7.26 -11.95
N PHE A 334 -22.06 7.66 -10.72
CA PHE A 334 -21.25 8.84 -10.46
C PHE A 334 -19.86 8.68 -11.08
N TYR A 335 -19.15 7.58 -10.80
CA TYR A 335 -17.81 7.35 -11.33
C TYR A 335 -17.79 7.16 -12.86
N ALA A 336 -18.81 6.52 -13.44
CA ALA A 336 -18.96 6.47 -14.90
C ALA A 336 -19.20 7.87 -15.51
N THR A 337 -19.88 8.76 -14.78
CA THR A 337 -20.08 10.15 -15.19
C THR A 337 -18.80 10.97 -15.05
N GLU A 338 -18.08 10.77 -13.94
CA GLU A 338 -16.79 11.40 -13.68
C GLU A 338 -15.77 11.05 -14.76
N GLU A 339 -15.67 9.79 -15.18
CA GLU A 339 -14.77 9.40 -16.27
C GLU A 339 -15.05 10.22 -17.55
N LYS A 340 -16.33 10.42 -17.89
CA LYS A 340 -16.74 11.23 -19.04
C LYS A 340 -16.42 12.72 -18.85
N VAL A 341 -16.58 13.25 -17.64
CA VAL A 341 -16.24 14.65 -17.33
C VAL A 341 -14.73 14.84 -17.40
N LEU A 342 -13.94 13.94 -16.84
CA LEU A 342 -12.48 14.00 -16.91
C LEU A 342 -11.99 13.84 -18.35
N ASP A 343 -12.60 12.96 -19.16
CA ASP A 343 -12.28 12.86 -20.60
C ASP A 343 -12.55 14.18 -21.34
N TYR A 344 -13.67 14.82 -21.04
CA TYR A 344 -13.99 16.13 -21.59
C TYR A 344 -12.96 17.19 -21.17
N LEU A 345 -12.64 17.26 -19.88
CA LEU A 345 -11.68 18.21 -19.32
C LEU A 345 -10.27 18.01 -19.87
N MET A 346 -9.80 16.76 -19.98
CA MET A 346 -8.51 16.46 -20.59
C MET A 346 -8.46 16.86 -22.08
N GLY A 347 -9.60 16.87 -22.77
CA GLY A 347 -9.70 17.33 -24.16
C GLY A 347 -9.62 18.85 -24.31
N THR A 348 -9.81 19.63 -23.23
CA THR A 348 -9.78 21.09 -23.25
C THR A 348 -8.63 21.69 -22.42
N ALA A 349 -8.05 20.95 -21.49
CA ALA A 349 -6.98 21.38 -20.61
C ALA A 349 -5.67 21.70 -21.36
N VAL A 350 -4.88 22.61 -20.78
CA VAL A 350 -3.61 23.08 -21.34
C VAL A 350 -2.46 22.59 -20.47
N GLN A 351 -1.46 21.96 -21.07
CA GLN A 351 -0.24 21.58 -20.35
C GLN A 351 0.66 22.81 -20.19
N VAL A 352 1.16 23.01 -18.97
CA VAL A 352 2.15 24.04 -18.65
C VAL A 352 3.38 23.42 -18.00
N ASP A 353 4.53 24.06 -18.19
CA ASP A 353 5.76 23.65 -17.55
C ASP A 353 5.70 23.93 -16.04
N SER A 354 6.35 23.07 -15.24
CA SER A 354 6.37 23.19 -13.77
C SER A 354 6.90 24.54 -13.26
N THR A 355 7.65 25.29 -14.08
CA THR A 355 8.18 26.62 -13.73
C THR A 355 7.19 27.75 -13.93
N GLU A 356 6.18 27.58 -14.79
CA GLU A 356 5.20 28.63 -15.12
C GLU A 356 4.00 28.60 -14.17
N ALA A 357 3.57 27.41 -13.73
CA ALA A 357 2.48 27.22 -12.76
C ALA A 357 2.74 27.93 -11.40
N SER A 358 4.01 28.11 -11.01
CA SER A 358 4.37 28.83 -9.78
C SER A 358 4.33 30.36 -9.94
N SER A 359 4.27 30.88 -11.16
CA SER A 359 4.42 32.31 -11.43
C SER A 359 3.09 33.07 -11.51
N GLU A 360 1.98 32.40 -11.80
CA GLU A 360 0.64 33.03 -11.77
C GLU A 360 0.07 33.10 -10.35
N ASP A 361 0.35 32.11 -9.49
CA ASP A 361 -0.12 32.07 -8.09
C ASP A 361 0.64 33.05 -7.16
N ALA A 362 1.80 33.54 -7.60
CA ALA A 362 2.65 34.44 -6.81
C ALA A 362 2.31 35.95 -6.96
N SER A 363 1.23 36.31 -7.66
CA SER A 363 0.89 37.72 -7.90
C SER A 363 -0.23 38.30 -7.03
N GLU A 364 -0.88 37.50 -6.18
CA GLU A 364 -1.87 37.97 -5.20
C GLU A 364 -1.73 37.29 -3.82
N ASP A 365 -0.59 37.37 -3.15
CA ASP A 365 -0.61 37.68 -1.70
C ASP A 365 0.75 38.19 -1.21
N GLY A 366 0.72 39.29 -0.47
CA GLY A 366 1.91 39.94 0.05
C GLY A 366 2.18 39.56 1.50
N SER A 367 3.41 39.10 1.77
CA SER A 367 4.07 39.11 3.10
C SER A 367 3.48 38.08 4.10
N THR A 368 4.25 37.18 4.72
CA THR A 368 5.46 37.42 5.52
C THR A 368 6.27 36.14 5.69
N GLU A 369 7.58 36.35 5.57
CA GLU A 369 8.72 35.54 6.00
C GLU A 369 8.58 34.98 7.44
N ALA A 370 8.88 33.69 7.63
CA ALA A 370 9.17 33.12 8.96
C ALA A 370 10.30 32.08 8.85
N GLU A 371 11.34 32.35 9.64
CA GLU A 371 12.65 31.71 9.68
C GLU A 371 12.62 30.21 9.98
N SER A 372 13.48 29.50 9.25
CA SER A 372 14.02 28.18 9.60
C SER A 372 14.93 28.27 10.82
N THR A 373 14.72 27.43 11.82
CA THR A 373 15.76 27.07 12.80
C THR A 373 15.99 25.56 12.79
N GLU A 374 17.16 25.18 12.29
CA GLU A 374 17.77 23.86 12.44
C GLU A 374 18.03 23.59 13.93
N SER A 375 17.71 22.37 14.40
CA SER A 375 18.18 21.86 15.68
C SER A 375 19.15 20.72 15.43
N THR A 376 20.43 21.02 15.59
CA THR A 376 21.55 20.09 15.72
C THR A 376 21.48 19.36 17.06
N THR A 377 21.42 18.02 17.04
CA THR A 377 21.62 17.19 18.23
C THR A 377 23.12 16.90 18.40
N GLU A 378 23.71 17.51 19.42
CA GLU A 378 25.06 17.22 19.89
C GLU A 378 25.00 16.12 20.97
N ALA A 379 25.93 15.17 20.86
CA ALA A 379 26.14 14.08 21.80
C ALA A 379 26.68 14.58 23.14
N ALA A 380 26.26 13.93 24.23
CA ALA A 380 26.99 13.99 25.50
C ALA A 380 27.02 12.60 26.15
N SER A 381 28.24 12.13 26.35
CA SER A 381 28.63 10.93 27.06
C SER A 381 28.94 11.22 28.54
N GLU A 382 28.86 10.17 29.34
CA GLU A 382 29.58 9.88 30.61
C GLU A 382 29.01 10.25 32.00
N ALA A 383 29.08 9.21 32.85
CA ALA A 383 29.24 9.13 34.32
C ALA A 383 28.06 9.59 35.21
N GLU A 384 27.60 8.86 36.23
CA GLU A 384 28.17 7.80 37.10
C GLU A 384 27.23 6.61 37.30
#